data_AF-A0A954P0G1-F1
#
_entry.id   AF-A0A954P0G1-F1
#
_cell.length_a   1.000
_cell.length_b   1.000
_cell.length_c   1.000
_cell.angle_alpha   90.00
_cell.angle_beta   90.00
_cell.angle_gamma   90.00
#
_symmetry.space_group_name_H-M   'P 1'
#
loop_
_entity.id
_entity.type
_entity.pdbx_description
1 polymer ?
#
loop_
_entity_poly.entity_id
_entity_poly.type
_entity_poly.pdbx_seq_one_letter_code
_entity_poly.pdbx_strand_id
1 'polypeptide(L)'
;MSPLRKEHSLSSSRVFAIAALLIGLTVVFSTSAPAQDIDRARYEAAREKLREKREARSAAGYVKKSDDEKMLTRLRASSRRHEYRQHLAATRSTFEAARAEAYAAVVNTFLENAVITVDGGFRTSLIEDPNTGQLMPLVTRDTEVVSDPLMVAFAAHFAEKGARSAGIAAAQNYRATTFYASRIENAGRRIQELEARIAAQKGGQLAKLP
;
A
#
# COMPACT_ATOMS: atom_id res chain seq x y z
N MET A 1 -55.47 43.05 14.95
CA MET A 1 -55.02 44.01 15.99
C MET A 1 -53.51 43.86 16.14
N SER A 2 -52.75 44.87 15.74
CA SER A 2 -51.28 44.87 15.79
C SER A 2 -50.80 45.70 16.99
N PRO A 3 -49.80 45.23 17.77
CA PRO A 3 -49.03 46.12 18.63
C PRO A 3 -47.62 46.34 18.06
N LEU A 4 -47.42 47.58 17.60
CA LEU A 4 -46.29 48.49 17.83
C LEU A 4 -44.89 47.87 18.11
N ARG A 5 -44.02 47.94 17.09
CA ARG A 5 -42.57 47.80 17.21
C ARG A 5 -41.98 49.12 17.75
N LYS A 6 -41.28 49.08 18.90
CA LYS A 6 -40.45 50.18 19.40
C LYS A 6 -39.19 50.29 18.55
N GLU A 7 -38.96 51.45 17.95
CA GLU A 7 -37.69 51.79 17.32
C GLU A 7 -36.67 52.20 18.39
N HIS A 8 -35.57 51.46 18.47
CA HIS A 8 -34.38 51.90 19.18
C HIS A 8 -33.53 52.73 18.22
N SER A 9 -33.53 54.05 18.40
CA SER A 9 -32.58 54.94 17.74
C SER A 9 -31.18 54.71 18.32
N LEU A 10 -30.34 54.03 17.55
CA LEU A 10 -28.90 53.98 17.81
C LEU A 10 -28.36 55.41 17.63
N SER A 11 -27.89 56.00 18.73
CA SER A 11 -27.35 57.37 18.71
C SER A 11 -26.17 57.48 17.75
N SER A 12 -26.14 58.58 17.01
CA SER A 12 -25.22 58.87 15.91
C SER A 12 -23.73 58.72 16.29
N SER A 13 -23.37 58.81 17.57
CA SER A 13 -21.98 58.65 18.03
C SER A 13 -21.43 57.23 17.89
N ARG A 14 -22.27 56.20 18.00
CA ARG A 14 -21.83 54.80 17.84
C ARG A 14 -21.60 54.44 16.37
N VAL A 15 -22.36 55.05 15.47
CA VAL A 15 -22.18 54.88 14.01
C VAL A 15 -20.87 55.52 13.56
N PHE A 16 -20.52 56.70 14.08
CA PHE A 16 -19.23 57.34 13.79
C PHE A 16 -18.04 56.55 14.35
N ALA A 17 -18.15 55.95 15.54
CA ALA A 17 -17.10 55.12 16.11
C ALA A 17 -16.86 53.84 15.29
N ILE A 18 -17.93 53.19 14.80
CA ILE A 18 -17.83 51.99 13.96
C ILE A 18 -17.30 52.34 12.56
N ALA A 19 -17.73 53.47 11.98
CA ALA A 19 -17.22 53.94 10.69
C ALA A 19 -15.73 54.30 10.75
N ALA A 20 -15.27 54.95 11.82
CA ALA A 20 -13.85 55.26 12.01
C ALA A 20 -13.01 53.98 12.20
N LEU A 21 -13.54 52.97 12.89
CA LEU A 21 -12.88 51.67 13.05
C LEU A 21 -12.78 50.91 11.73
N LEU A 22 -13.81 50.97 10.89
CA LEU A 22 -13.82 50.35 9.55
C LEU A 22 -12.89 51.06 8.56
N ILE A 23 -12.81 52.39 8.61
CA ILE A 23 -11.87 53.16 7.76
C ILE A 23 -10.43 52.92 8.22
N GLY A 24 -10.17 52.90 9.53
CA GLY A 24 -8.87 52.53 10.08
C GLY A 24 -8.42 51.12 9.68
N LEU A 25 -9.34 50.16 9.62
CA LEU A 25 -9.06 48.79 9.17
C LEU A 25 -8.68 48.73 7.67
N THR A 26 -9.31 49.55 6.82
CA THR A 26 -9.00 49.58 5.37
C THR A 26 -7.65 50.23 5.04
N VAL A 27 -7.17 51.17 5.86
CA VAL A 27 -5.86 51.81 5.65
C VAL A 27 -4.71 50.86 6.04
N VAL A 28 -4.92 49.98 7.03
CA VAL A 28 -3.92 48.96 7.41
C VAL A 28 -3.78 47.85 6.36
N PHE A 29 -4.79 47.59 5.54
CA PHE A 29 -4.73 46.60 4.45
C PHE A 29 -4.30 47.15 3.08
N SER A 30 -4.22 48.47 2.91
CA SER A 30 -3.85 49.10 1.63
C SER A 30 -2.34 49.36 1.45
N THR A 31 -1.50 48.99 2.42
CA THR A 31 -0.03 49.04 2.31
C THR A 31 0.58 47.66 2.08
N SER A 32 -0.05 46.83 1.24
CA SER A 32 0.54 45.58 0.74
C SER A 32 1.40 45.78 -0.51
N ALA A 33 2.21 46.85 -0.53
CA ALA A 33 3.18 47.15 -1.59
C ALA A 33 4.66 46.96 -1.18
N PRO A 34 5.03 45.93 -0.38
CA PRO A 34 6.40 45.41 -0.50
C PRO A 34 6.53 43.87 -0.46
N ALA A 35 5.45 43.10 -0.35
CA ALA A 35 5.57 41.64 -0.21
C ALA A 35 6.05 40.96 -1.51
N GLN A 36 5.60 41.43 -2.68
CA GLN A 36 5.98 40.85 -3.98
C GLN A 36 7.43 41.18 -4.37
N ASP A 37 7.92 42.38 -4.03
CA ASP A 37 9.29 42.79 -4.36
C ASP A 37 10.34 42.11 -3.47
N ILE A 38 10.02 41.87 -2.20
CA ILE A 38 10.88 41.12 -1.27
C ILE A 38 10.99 39.65 -1.73
N ASP A 39 9.89 39.03 -2.15
CA ASP A 39 9.91 37.66 -2.65
C ASP A 39 10.62 37.54 -4.00
N ARG A 40 10.49 38.54 -4.88
CA ARG A 40 11.21 38.62 -6.15
C ARG A 40 12.72 38.81 -5.94
N ALA A 41 13.13 39.71 -5.07
CA ALA A 41 14.53 39.92 -4.70
C ALA A 41 15.14 38.67 -4.04
N ARG A 42 14.39 37.96 -3.19
CA ARG A 42 14.81 36.67 -2.62
C ARG A 42 14.97 35.59 -3.70
N TYR A 43 14.08 35.56 -4.68
CA TYR A 43 14.13 34.60 -5.77
C TYR A 43 15.32 34.87 -6.71
N GLU A 44 15.58 36.14 -7.02
CA GLU A 44 16.72 36.57 -7.84
C GLU A 44 18.05 36.32 -7.11
N ALA A 45 18.14 36.64 -5.81
CA ALA A 45 19.30 36.30 -4.99
C ALA A 45 19.53 34.79 -4.86
N ALA A 46 18.46 33.98 -4.77
CA ALA A 46 18.56 32.52 -4.78
C ALA A 46 19.03 31.98 -6.14
N ARG A 47 18.61 32.63 -7.24
CA ARG A 47 19.01 32.29 -8.61
C ARG A 47 20.47 32.64 -8.87
N GLU A 48 20.96 33.79 -8.40
CA GLU A 48 22.38 34.15 -8.46
C GLU A 48 23.25 33.19 -7.65
N LYS A 49 22.89 32.90 -6.40
CA LYS A 49 23.62 31.89 -5.59
C LYS A 49 23.64 30.51 -6.23
N LEU A 50 22.58 30.13 -6.93
CA LEU A 50 22.54 28.89 -7.72
C LEU A 50 23.46 28.94 -8.94
N ARG A 51 23.57 30.12 -9.57
CA ARG A 51 24.43 30.36 -10.72
C ARG A 51 25.90 30.36 -10.34
N GLU A 52 26.29 31.08 -9.28
CA GLU A 52 27.63 31.04 -8.69
C GLU A 52 28.03 29.62 -8.29
N LYS A 53 27.14 28.87 -7.63
CA LYS A 53 27.39 27.45 -7.31
C LYS A 53 27.56 26.60 -8.56
N ARG A 54 26.88 26.91 -9.66
CA ARG A 54 27.01 26.20 -10.94
C ARG A 54 28.33 26.53 -11.62
N GLU A 55 28.72 27.80 -11.62
CA GLU A 55 29.98 28.29 -12.19
C GLU A 55 31.17 27.75 -11.40
N ALA A 56 31.14 27.80 -10.07
CA ALA A 56 32.16 27.20 -9.21
C ALA A 56 32.28 25.67 -9.40
N ARG A 57 31.16 24.96 -9.58
CA ARG A 57 31.18 23.53 -9.92
C ARG A 57 31.74 23.26 -11.30
N SER A 58 31.38 24.09 -12.29
CA SER A 58 31.92 23.99 -13.65
C SER A 58 33.44 24.25 -13.66
N ALA A 59 33.92 25.24 -12.90
CA ALA A 59 35.34 25.55 -12.73
C ALA A 59 36.10 24.41 -12.03
N ALA A 60 35.45 23.69 -11.12
CA ALA A 60 35.97 22.46 -10.52
C ALA A 60 35.88 21.22 -11.44
N GLY A 61 35.57 21.38 -12.73
CA GLY A 61 35.47 20.29 -13.70
C GLY A 61 34.19 19.45 -13.62
N TYR A 62 33.19 19.88 -12.85
CA TYR A 62 31.93 19.15 -12.71
C TYR A 62 31.03 19.36 -13.92
N VAL A 63 30.98 18.37 -14.81
CA VAL A 63 30.07 18.40 -15.97
C VAL A 63 28.65 18.05 -15.51
N LYS A 64 27.68 18.91 -15.86
CA LYS A 64 26.27 18.67 -15.58
C LYS A 64 25.83 17.39 -16.29
N LYS A 65 25.26 16.45 -15.53
CA LYS A 65 24.69 15.22 -16.10
C LYS A 65 23.66 15.52 -17.19
N SER A 66 23.72 14.77 -18.28
CA SER A 66 22.68 14.81 -19.32
C SER A 66 21.34 14.35 -18.74
N ASP A 67 20.24 14.66 -19.43
CA ASP A 67 18.92 14.21 -18.97
C ASP A 67 18.80 12.67 -19.03
N ASP A 68 19.47 12.04 -19.99
CA ASP A 68 19.61 10.58 -20.08
C ASP A 68 20.38 10.01 -18.88
N GLU A 69 21.48 10.65 -18.43
CA GLU A 69 22.25 10.22 -17.25
C GLU A 69 21.46 10.38 -15.93
N LYS A 70 20.63 11.42 -15.82
CA LYS A 70 19.71 11.59 -14.69
C LYS A 70 18.64 10.52 -14.69
N MET A 71 18.06 10.23 -15.86
CA MET A 71 17.04 9.20 -16.04
C MET A 71 17.60 7.81 -15.69
N LEU A 72 18.82 7.50 -16.15
CA LEU A 72 19.55 6.28 -15.82
C LEU A 72 19.73 6.13 -14.30
N THR A 73 20.16 7.19 -13.62
CA THR A 73 20.36 7.20 -12.16
C THR A 73 19.04 6.89 -11.43
N ARG A 74 17.93 7.51 -11.87
CA ARG A 74 16.59 7.29 -11.29
C ARG A 74 16.08 5.87 -11.54
N LEU A 75 16.24 5.35 -12.75
CA LEU A 75 15.84 3.98 -13.11
C LEU A 75 16.61 2.95 -12.29
N ARG A 76 17.93 3.08 -12.15
CA ARG A 76 18.74 2.20 -11.29
C ARG A 76 18.28 2.23 -9.84
N ALA A 77 17.96 3.40 -9.30
CA ALA A 77 17.42 3.52 -7.95
C ALA A 77 16.04 2.85 -7.81
N SER A 78 15.17 2.99 -8.81
CA SER A 78 13.87 2.33 -8.83
C SER A 78 13.99 0.80 -8.95
N SER A 79 14.93 0.29 -9.76
CA SER A 79 15.20 -1.16 -9.90
C SER A 79 15.58 -1.77 -8.57
N ARG A 80 16.58 -1.19 -7.88
CA ARG A 80 17.00 -1.65 -6.55
C ARG A 80 15.85 -1.66 -5.52
N ARG A 81 14.95 -0.68 -5.60
CA ARG A 81 13.76 -0.64 -4.75
C ARG A 81 12.79 -1.77 -5.09
N HIS A 82 12.65 -2.13 -6.36
CA HIS A 82 11.83 -3.26 -6.79
C HIS A 82 12.44 -4.59 -6.38
N GLU A 83 13.76 -4.78 -6.51
CA GLU A 83 14.49 -5.95 -6.02
C GLU A 83 14.29 -6.13 -4.51
N TYR A 84 14.45 -5.05 -3.73
CA TYR A 84 14.20 -5.10 -2.29
C TYR A 84 12.75 -5.48 -1.96
N ARG A 85 11.76 -4.91 -2.67
CA ARG A 85 10.35 -5.24 -2.47
C ARG A 85 10.01 -6.66 -2.91
N GLN A 86 10.69 -7.17 -3.93
CA GLN A 86 10.58 -8.56 -4.38
C GLN A 86 11.01 -9.50 -3.26
N HIS A 87 12.18 -9.24 -2.67
CA HIS A 87 12.69 -10.01 -1.54
C HIS A 87 11.71 -9.98 -0.36
N LEU A 88 11.22 -8.80 0.04
CA LEU A 88 10.23 -8.69 1.12
C LEU A 88 8.93 -9.44 0.82
N ALA A 89 8.45 -9.40 -0.43
CA ALA A 89 7.26 -10.15 -0.83
C ALA A 89 7.50 -11.67 -0.75
N ALA A 90 8.67 -12.15 -1.19
CA ALA A 90 9.05 -13.55 -1.09
C ALA A 90 9.12 -14.01 0.38
N THR A 91 9.81 -13.27 1.25
CA THR A 91 9.89 -13.59 2.69
C THR A 91 8.51 -13.57 3.36
N ARG A 92 7.65 -12.62 3.00
CA ARG A 92 6.28 -12.58 3.55
C ARG A 92 5.44 -13.75 3.04
N SER A 93 5.62 -14.15 1.78
CA SER A 93 4.96 -15.31 1.21
C SER A 93 5.31 -16.59 1.98
N THR A 94 6.59 -16.83 2.25
CA THR A 94 7.04 -18.03 2.96
C THR A 94 6.54 -18.04 4.41
N PHE A 95 6.61 -16.89 5.09
CA PHE A 95 6.10 -16.76 6.45
C PHE A 95 4.58 -17.03 6.54
N GLU A 96 3.78 -16.44 5.66
CA GLU A 96 2.32 -16.62 5.70
C GLU A 96 1.90 -18.03 5.27
N ALA A 97 2.66 -18.68 4.38
CA ALA A 97 2.44 -20.09 4.04
C ALA A 97 2.68 -21.01 5.25
N ALA A 98 3.82 -20.86 5.92
CA ALA A 98 4.13 -21.63 7.14
C ALA A 98 3.12 -21.36 8.25
N ARG A 99 2.63 -20.12 8.36
CA ARG A 99 1.58 -19.76 9.31
C ARG A 99 0.23 -20.43 8.97
N ALA A 100 -0.11 -20.53 7.69
CA ALA A 100 -1.31 -21.24 7.25
C ALA A 100 -1.23 -22.74 7.58
N GLU A 101 -0.07 -23.36 7.36
CA GLU A 101 0.20 -24.76 7.74
C GLU A 101 0.07 -24.96 9.25
N ALA A 102 0.63 -24.06 10.06
CA ALA A 102 0.49 -24.11 11.51
C ALA A 102 -0.98 -24.01 11.95
N TYR A 103 -1.77 -23.15 11.32
CA TYR A 103 -3.20 -23.08 11.60
C TYR A 103 -3.93 -24.36 11.18
N ALA A 104 -3.60 -24.95 10.03
CA ALA A 104 -4.19 -26.22 9.62
C ALA A 104 -3.90 -27.36 10.61
N ALA A 105 -2.67 -27.42 11.15
CA ALA A 105 -2.31 -28.38 12.19
C ALA A 105 -3.16 -28.19 13.46
N VAL A 106 -3.32 -26.93 13.92
CA VAL A 106 -4.16 -26.59 15.07
C VAL A 106 -5.62 -26.99 14.84
N VAL A 107 -6.15 -26.76 13.63
CA VAL A 107 -7.50 -27.18 13.25
C VAL A 107 -7.67 -28.68 13.37
N ASN A 108 -6.74 -29.47 12.81
CA ASN A 108 -6.79 -30.92 12.90
C ASN A 108 -6.77 -31.40 14.34
N THR A 109 -5.90 -30.84 15.19
CA THR A 109 -5.87 -31.15 16.63
C THR A 109 -7.20 -30.84 17.31
N PHE A 110 -7.85 -29.73 16.98
CA PHE A 110 -9.17 -29.42 17.55
C PHE A 110 -10.24 -30.39 17.07
N LEU A 111 -10.26 -30.75 15.78
CA LEU A 111 -11.23 -31.69 15.23
C LEU A 111 -11.05 -33.11 15.79
N GLU A 112 -9.81 -33.58 15.92
CA GLU A 112 -9.49 -34.87 16.54
C GLU A 112 -9.99 -34.97 17.98
N ASN A 113 -9.94 -33.87 18.74
CA ASN A 113 -10.45 -33.83 20.11
C ASN A 113 -11.96 -33.51 20.20
N ALA A 114 -12.55 -32.93 19.16
CA ALA A 114 -13.97 -32.57 19.09
C ALA A 114 -14.87 -33.74 18.71
N VAL A 115 -14.30 -34.77 18.08
CA VAL A 115 -15.03 -35.92 17.56
C VAL A 115 -14.70 -37.12 18.43
N ILE A 116 -15.74 -37.71 19.04
CA ILE A 116 -15.62 -39.03 19.64
C ILE A 116 -16.13 -40.05 18.64
N THR A 117 -15.37 -41.12 18.45
CA THR A 117 -15.92 -42.34 17.88
C THR A 117 -16.75 -42.99 18.97
N VAL A 118 -18.07 -42.95 18.80
CA VAL A 118 -18.94 -43.77 19.65
C VAL A 118 -18.90 -45.16 19.04
N ASP A 119 -18.26 -46.10 19.73
CA ASP A 119 -18.28 -47.53 19.42
C ASP A 119 -19.74 -48.01 19.48
N GLY A 120 -20.46 -47.80 18.38
CA GLY A 120 -21.73 -48.45 18.10
C GLY A 120 -21.42 -49.82 17.53
N GLY A 121 -20.73 -50.66 18.32
CA GLY A 121 -20.16 -51.92 17.83
C GLY A 121 -21.10 -52.66 16.91
N PHE A 122 -20.57 -53.24 15.81
CA PHE A 122 -21.30 -53.87 14.71
C PHE A 122 -22.70 -54.37 15.10
N ARG A 123 -23.71 -53.51 14.97
CA ARG A 123 -25.11 -53.94 15.10
C ARG A 123 -25.52 -54.49 13.77
N THR A 124 -25.34 -55.81 13.59
CA THR A 124 -26.02 -56.53 12.53
C THR A 124 -27.49 -56.63 12.89
N SER A 125 -28.29 -55.70 12.35
CA SER A 125 -29.74 -55.77 12.39
C SER A 125 -30.22 -56.37 11.08
N LEU A 126 -31.19 -57.28 11.11
CA LEU A 126 -31.86 -57.71 9.88
C LEU A 126 -32.95 -56.70 9.54
N ILE A 127 -32.89 -56.14 8.34
CA ILE A 127 -33.96 -55.29 7.78
C ILE A 127 -34.57 -55.99 6.56
N GLU A 128 -35.87 -55.85 6.39
CA GLU A 128 -36.57 -56.37 5.21
C GLU A 128 -36.33 -55.43 4.02
N ASP A 129 -35.81 -55.95 2.92
CA ASP A 129 -35.64 -55.19 1.68
C ASP A 129 -37.03 -54.84 1.12
N PRO A 130 -37.37 -53.54 1.01
CA PRO A 130 -38.70 -53.11 0.59
C PRO A 130 -39.07 -53.52 -0.84
N ASN A 131 -38.09 -53.91 -1.67
CA ASN A 131 -38.34 -54.32 -3.06
C ASN A 131 -38.45 -55.84 -3.22
N THR A 132 -37.84 -56.62 -2.33
CA THR A 132 -37.76 -58.08 -2.47
C THR A 132 -38.38 -58.85 -1.31
N GLY A 133 -38.67 -58.20 -0.19
CA GLY A 133 -39.19 -58.81 1.05
C GLY A 133 -38.17 -59.69 1.76
N GLN A 134 -36.90 -59.72 1.32
CA GLN A 134 -35.87 -60.55 1.92
C GLN A 134 -35.19 -59.83 3.08
N LEU A 135 -34.87 -60.57 4.15
CA LEU A 135 -34.08 -60.04 5.26
C LEU A 135 -32.62 -59.89 4.84
N MET A 136 -32.10 -58.67 4.89
CA MET A 136 -30.69 -58.36 4.63
C MET A 136 -29.99 -57.81 5.87
N PRO A 137 -28.71 -58.13 6.09
CA PRO A 137 -27.95 -57.57 7.19
C PRO A 137 -27.65 -56.08 6.95
N LEU A 138 -28.20 -55.22 7.80
CA LEU A 138 -27.78 -53.82 7.91
C LEU A 138 -26.54 -53.77 8.81
N VAL A 139 -25.41 -53.39 8.23
CA VAL A 139 -24.20 -53.08 8.98
C VAL A 139 -24.15 -51.58 9.20
N THR A 140 -24.56 -51.12 10.38
CA THR A 140 -24.30 -49.73 10.79
C THR A 140 -22.87 -49.64 11.32
N ARG A 141 -22.06 -48.78 10.68
CA ARG A 141 -20.68 -48.50 11.05
C ARG A 141 -20.64 -47.36 12.07
N ASP A 142 -19.55 -47.30 12.84
CA ASP A 142 -19.29 -46.31 13.88
C ASP A 142 -19.76 -44.91 13.48
N THR A 143 -20.55 -44.29 14.34
CA THR A 143 -21.00 -42.91 14.15
C THR A 143 -20.02 -41.98 14.85
N GLU A 144 -19.33 -41.16 14.06
CA GLU A 144 -18.60 -40.01 14.60
C GLU A 144 -19.61 -39.00 15.14
N VAL A 145 -19.51 -38.69 16.43
CA VAL A 145 -20.36 -37.70 17.10
C VAL A 145 -19.49 -36.56 17.57
N VAL A 146 -19.93 -35.33 17.31
CA VAL A 146 -19.30 -34.14 17.88
C VAL A 146 -19.54 -34.15 19.38
N SER A 147 -18.50 -34.37 20.17
CA SER A 147 -18.53 -34.37 21.63
C SER A 147 -18.44 -32.96 22.21
N ASP A 148 -17.68 -32.07 21.56
CA ASP A 148 -17.43 -30.72 22.05
C ASP A 148 -17.63 -29.65 20.95
N PRO A 149 -18.79 -28.96 20.95
CA PRO A 149 -19.07 -27.86 20.02
C PRO A 149 -18.07 -26.69 20.11
N LEU A 150 -17.44 -26.46 21.28
CA LEU A 150 -16.45 -25.39 21.42
C LEU A 150 -15.18 -25.71 20.62
N MET A 151 -14.75 -26.97 20.61
CA MET A 151 -13.58 -27.39 19.82
C MET A 151 -13.85 -27.25 18.32
N VAL A 152 -15.07 -27.56 17.86
CA VAL A 152 -15.48 -27.30 16.47
C VAL A 152 -15.48 -25.79 16.16
N ALA A 153 -15.95 -24.96 17.07
CA ALA A 153 -15.93 -23.51 16.89
C ALA A 153 -14.49 -22.95 16.83
N PHE A 154 -13.57 -23.45 17.66
CA PHE A 154 -12.15 -23.10 17.59
C PHE A 154 -11.51 -23.58 16.28
N ALA A 155 -11.81 -24.81 15.84
CA ALA A 155 -11.38 -25.33 14.55
C ALA A 155 -11.84 -24.41 13.40
N ALA A 156 -13.11 -24.00 13.38
CA ALA A 156 -13.62 -23.08 12.36
C ALA A 156 -12.89 -21.73 12.37
N HIS A 157 -12.64 -21.15 13.55
CA HIS A 157 -11.90 -19.89 13.69
C HIS A 157 -10.46 -19.98 13.18
N PHE A 158 -9.74 -21.05 13.50
CA PHE A 158 -8.37 -21.24 13.02
C PHE A 158 -8.32 -21.62 11.54
N ALA A 159 -9.33 -22.33 11.02
CA ALA A 159 -9.46 -22.60 9.59
C ALA A 159 -9.62 -21.31 8.80
N GLU A 160 -10.44 -20.37 9.28
CA GLU A 160 -10.59 -19.05 8.65
C GLU A 160 -9.26 -18.27 8.65
N LYS A 161 -8.53 -18.27 9.77
CA LYS A 161 -7.20 -17.65 9.84
C LYS A 161 -6.20 -18.31 8.90
N GLY A 162 -6.20 -19.63 8.82
CA GLY A 162 -5.39 -20.41 7.88
C GLY A 162 -5.66 -20.02 6.44
N ALA A 163 -6.93 -19.98 6.04
CA ALA A 163 -7.34 -19.59 4.69
C ALA A 163 -6.92 -18.15 4.35
N ARG A 164 -7.07 -17.20 5.30
CA ARG A 164 -6.61 -15.82 5.11
C ARG A 164 -5.09 -15.75 4.93
N SER A 165 -4.31 -16.45 5.76
CA SER A 165 -2.85 -16.50 5.63
C SER A 165 -2.41 -17.15 4.32
N ALA A 166 -3.06 -18.24 3.88
CA ALA A 166 -2.79 -18.86 2.58
C ALA A 166 -3.08 -17.90 1.41
N GLY A 167 -4.19 -17.15 1.47
CA GLY A 167 -4.51 -16.13 0.47
C GLY A 167 -3.49 -15.00 0.41
N ILE A 168 -3.01 -14.53 1.58
CA ILE A 168 -1.93 -13.54 1.63
C ILE A 168 -0.64 -14.11 1.05
N ALA A 169 -0.28 -15.35 1.38
CA ALA A 169 0.91 -16.02 0.86
C ALA A 169 0.86 -16.07 -0.68
N ALA A 170 -0.24 -16.54 -1.26
CA ALA A 170 -0.42 -16.58 -2.71
C ALA A 170 -0.29 -15.19 -3.37
N ALA A 171 -0.90 -14.16 -2.77
CA ALA A 171 -0.81 -12.79 -3.28
C ALA A 171 0.62 -12.23 -3.22
N GLN A 172 1.38 -12.53 -2.16
CA GLN A 172 2.77 -12.11 -2.04
C GLN A 172 3.69 -12.90 -2.97
N ASN A 173 3.42 -14.19 -3.17
CA ASN A 173 4.13 -15.01 -4.14
C ASN A 173 3.99 -14.41 -5.55
N TYR A 174 2.77 -14.09 -5.99
CA TYR A 174 2.53 -13.42 -7.27
C TYR A 174 3.29 -12.10 -7.39
N ARG A 175 3.31 -11.29 -6.32
CA ARG A 175 4.07 -10.04 -6.30
C ARG A 175 5.56 -10.28 -6.50
N ALA A 176 6.12 -11.29 -5.84
CA ALA A 176 7.53 -11.62 -5.91
C ALA A 176 7.93 -12.21 -7.27
N THR A 177 7.17 -13.18 -7.78
CA THR A 177 7.54 -13.96 -8.97
C THR A 177 7.17 -13.28 -10.28
N THR A 178 6.07 -12.53 -10.30
CA THR A 178 5.51 -11.98 -11.55
C THR A 178 5.59 -10.47 -11.60
N PHE A 179 5.02 -9.79 -10.59
CA PHE A 179 4.88 -8.33 -10.64
C PHE A 179 6.22 -7.60 -10.53
N TYR A 180 7.06 -7.95 -9.55
CA TYR A 180 8.35 -7.29 -9.40
C TYR A 180 9.38 -7.78 -10.42
N ALA A 181 9.36 -9.07 -10.77
CA ALA A 181 10.23 -9.63 -11.81
C ALA A 181 10.09 -8.87 -13.13
N SER A 182 8.85 -8.69 -13.62
CA SER A 182 8.60 -7.94 -14.87
C SER A 182 9.05 -6.48 -14.80
N ARG A 183 8.92 -5.82 -13.64
CA ARG A 183 9.41 -4.44 -13.47
C ARG A 183 10.92 -4.33 -13.46
N ILE A 184 11.60 -5.29 -12.85
CA ILE A 184 13.07 -5.34 -12.80
C ILE A 184 13.61 -5.61 -14.21
N GLU A 185 13.01 -6.57 -14.93
CA GLU A 185 13.37 -6.87 -16.32
C GLU A 185 13.17 -5.66 -17.25
N ASN A 186 12.01 -5.00 -17.16
CA ASN A 186 11.72 -3.80 -17.94
C ASN A 186 12.68 -2.65 -17.61
N ALA A 187 13.03 -2.48 -16.32
CA ALA A 187 14.03 -1.51 -15.91
C ALA A 187 15.41 -1.85 -16.47
N GLY A 188 15.80 -3.14 -16.44
CA GLY A 188 17.06 -3.64 -16.99
C GLY A 188 17.22 -3.33 -18.48
N ARG A 189 16.20 -3.63 -19.29
CA ARG A 189 16.19 -3.29 -20.74
C ARG A 189 16.36 -1.79 -20.97
N ARG A 190 15.59 -0.98 -20.25
CA ARG A 190 15.62 0.49 -20.39
C ARG A 190 16.94 1.11 -19.90
N ILE A 191 17.57 0.50 -18.90
CA ILE A 191 18.91 0.86 -18.41
C ILE A 191 19.95 0.59 -19.51
N GLN A 192 19.93 -0.59 -20.13
CA GLN A 192 20.85 -0.95 -21.22
C GLN A 192 20.71 -0.01 -22.43
N GLU A 193 19.48 0.31 -22.83
CA GLU A 193 19.21 1.27 -23.92
C GLU A 193 19.78 2.65 -23.62
N LEU A 194 19.58 3.16 -22.39
CA LEU A 194 20.10 4.46 -21.99
C LEU A 194 21.63 4.47 -21.90
N GLU A 195 22.23 3.39 -21.42
CA GLU A 195 23.69 3.24 -21.38
C GLU A 195 24.30 3.26 -22.79
N ALA A 196 23.71 2.52 -23.73
CA ALA A 196 24.13 2.51 -25.13
C ALA A 196 24.01 3.92 -25.75
N ARG A 197 22.89 4.62 -25.51
CA ARG A 197 22.69 5.99 -25.98
C ARG A 197 23.69 6.98 -25.40
N ILE A 198 23.96 6.90 -24.10
CA ILE A 198 24.95 7.77 -23.43
C ILE A 198 26.35 7.49 -23.98
N ALA A 199 26.71 6.22 -24.19
CA ALA A 199 27.99 5.84 -24.78
C ALA A 199 28.15 6.37 -26.21
N ALA A 200 27.11 6.24 -27.04
CA ALA A 200 27.10 6.78 -28.40
C ALA A 200 27.21 8.32 -28.44
N GLN A 201 26.52 9.02 -27.54
CA GLN A 201 26.63 10.48 -27.42
C GLN A 201 28.03 10.93 -27.00
N LYS A 202 28.67 10.22 -26.05
CA LYS A 202 30.02 10.52 -25.60
C LYS A 202 31.08 10.20 -26.66
N GLY A 203 30.94 9.06 -27.35
CA GLY A 203 31.82 8.69 -28.47
C GLY A 203 31.71 9.65 -29.65
N GLY A 204 30.50 10.10 -29.99
CA GLY A 204 30.27 11.10 -31.03
C GLY A 204 30.72 12.52 -30.66
N GLN A 205 30.81 12.85 -29.38
CA GLN A 205 31.42 14.10 -28.90
C GLN A 205 32.96 14.05 -28.96
N LEU A 206 33.56 12.90 -28.64
CA LEU A 206 35.01 12.69 -28.73
C LEU A 206 35.52 12.75 -30.18
N ALA A 207 34.75 12.24 -31.15
CA ALA A 207 35.09 12.31 -32.57
C ALA A 207 34.95 13.72 -33.19
N LYS A 208 34.38 14.69 -32.46
CA LYS A 208 34.20 16.08 -32.89
C LYS A 208 35.16 17.07 -32.21
N LEU A 209 36.03 16.58 -31.34
CA LEU A 209 37.14 17.37 -30.80
C LEU A 209 38.29 17.35 -31.83
N PRO A 210 38.85 18.52 -32.19
CA PRO A 210 39.92 18.63 -33.20
C PRO A 210 41.21 17.93 -32.78
#